data_AF-A0A0W8FGY2-F1
#
_entry.id   AF-A0A0W8FGY2-F1
#
_cell.length_a   1.000
_cell.length_b   1.000
_cell.length_c   1.000
_cell.angle_alpha   90.00
_cell.angle_beta   90.00
_cell.angle_gamma   90.00
#
_symmetry.space_group_name_H-M   'P 1'
#
loop_
_entity.id
_entity.type
_entity.pdbx_description
1 polymer ?
#
loop_
_entity_poly.entity_id
_entity_poly.type
_entity_poly.pdbx_seq_one_letter_code
_entity_poly.pdbx_strand_id
1 'polypeptide(L)' 'MDVYEIRDGVSTPVRPENCMGCLSCHEICPAQALEHRGVYPARRHYIDIRVCEMLRKVI' A
#
# COMPACT_ATOMS: atom_id res chain seq x y z
N MET A 1 10.22 14.09 11.18
CA MET A 1 8.90 13.71 10.64
C MET A 1 8.98 12.25 10.30
N ASP A 2 8.43 11.40 11.16
CA ASP A 2 8.58 9.96 11.04
C ASP A 2 7.52 9.35 10.11
N VAL A 3 7.90 8.32 9.38
CA VAL A 3 7.04 7.60 8.41
C VAL A 3 6.36 6.40 9.07
N TYR A 4 7.11 5.68 9.91
CA TYR A 4 6.65 4.52 10.67
C TYR A 4 7.23 4.56 12.09
N GLU A 5 6.63 3.78 12.98
CA GLU A 5 7.07 3.54 14.35
C GLU A 5 7.05 2.03 14.63
N ILE A 6 7.88 1.56 15.56
CA ILE A 6 7.88 0.16 15.98
C ILE A 6 7.00 0.02 17.22
N ARG A 7 5.93 -0.77 17.11
CA ARG A 7 5.05 -1.16 18.22
C ARG A 7 5.01 -2.66 18.29
N ASP A 8 5.30 -3.23 19.48
CA ASP A 8 5.32 -4.68 19.70
C ASP A 8 6.23 -5.45 18.71
N GLY A 9 7.35 -4.84 18.30
CA GLY A 9 8.27 -5.41 17.32
C GLY A 9 7.80 -5.34 15.87
N VAL A 10 6.65 -4.70 15.60
CA VAL A 10 6.07 -4.55 14.26
C VAL A 10 6.13 -3.09 13.81
N SER A 11 6.56 -2.87 12.58
CA SER A 11 6.50 -1.55 11.95
C SER A 11 5.07 -1.15 11.63
N THR A 12 4.63 -0.03 12.19
CA THR A 12 3.30 0.55 12.00
C THR A 12 3.44 1.96 11.41
N PRO A 13 2.72 2.32 10.33
CA PRO A 13 2.76 3.68 9.79
C PRO A 13 2.19 4.68 10.81
N VAL A 14 2.88 5.81 11.00
CA VAL A 14 2.46 6.86 11.96
C VAL A 14 1.15 7.54 11.52
N ARG A 15 0.91 7.62 10.21
CA ARG A 15 -0.31 8.13 9.57
C ARG A 15 -0.83 7.10 8.56
N PRO A 16 -1.54 6.05 9.00
CA PRO A 16 -2.05 4.99 8.12
C PRO A 16 -2.96 5.54 7.01
N GLU A 17 -3.68 6.63 7.27
CA GLU A 17 -4.55 7.32 6.30
C GLU A 17 -3.78 7.90 5.09
N ASN A 18 -2.48 8.15 5.23
CA ASN A 18 -1.63 8.62 4.15
C ASN A 18 -0.93 7.48 3.39
N CYS A 19 -1.07 6.23 3.85
CA CYS A 19 -0.45 5.09 3.20
C CYS A 19 -1.21 4.74 1.91
N MET A 20 -0.56 4.96 0.76
CA MET A 20 -1.15 4.63 -0.56
C MET A 20 -0.86 3.19 -1.02
N GLY A 21 -0.26 2.35 -0.17
CA GLY A 21 0.08 0.97 -0.55
C GLY A 21 1.06 0.89 -1.72
N CYS A 22 2.05 1.79 -1.78
CA CYS A 22 3.06 1.79 -2.85
C CYS A 22 4.16 0.73 -2.67
N LEU A 23 4.24 0.12 -1.48
CA LEU A 23 5.21 -0.92 -1.10
C LEU A 23 6.69 -0.49 -1.15
N SER A 24 7.00 0.78 -1.37
CA SER A 24 8.39 1.26 -1.43
C SER A 24 9.16 1.03 -0.13
N CYS A 25 8.49 1.06 1.02
CA CYS A 25 9.09 0.74 2.31
C CYS A 25 9.51 -0.73 2.43
N HIS A 26 8.74 -1.65 1.84
CA HIS A 26 9.10 -3.07 1.79
C HIS A 26 10.35 -3.28 0.94
N GLU A 27 10.37 -2.72 -0.27
CA GLU A 27 11.48 -2.86 -1.22
C GLU A 27 12.80 -2.29 -0.67
N ILE A 28 12.75 -1.13 0.00
CA ILE A 28 13.96 -0.46 0.50
C ILE A 28 14.48 -1.04 1.82
N CYS A 29 13.71 -1.89 2.50
CA CYS A 29 14.08 -2.41 3.81
C CYS A 29 15.29 -3.36 3.68
N PRO A 30 16.48 -3.03 4.24
CA PRO A 30 17.66 -3.88 4.09
C PRO A 30 17.50 -5.26 4.73
N ALA A 31 16.75 -5.31 5.83
CA ALA A 31 16.47 -6.54 6.56
C ALA A 31 15.33 -7.36 5.96
N GLN A 32 14.63 -6.83 4.94
CA GLN A 32 13.44 -7.46 4.34
C GLN A 32 12.41 -7.91 5.39
N ALA A 33 12.25 -7.11 6.45
CA ALA A 33 11.50 -7.48 7.65
C ALA A 33 10.04 -7.01 7.65
N LEU A 34 9.57 -6.38 6.58
CA LEU A 34 8.24 -5.78 6.49
C LEU A 34 7.29 -6.67 5.70
N GLU A 35 6.11 -6.95 6.25
CA GLU A 35 5.00 -7.59 5.55
C GLU A 35 3.81 -6.64 5.42
N HIS A 36 3.16 -6.64 4.25
CA HIS A 36 1.97 -5.83 4.00
C HIS A 36 0.74 -6.73 3.90
N ARG A 37 -0.24 -6.51 4.79
CA ARG A 37 -1.52 -7.23 4.79
C ARG A 37 -2.62 -6.33 4.22
N GLY A 38 -3.52 -6.90 3.41
CA GLY A 38 -4.63 -6.14 2.81
C GLY A 38 -4.26 -5.28 1.61
N VAL A 39 -3.04 -5.41 1.07
CA VAL A 39 -2.67 -4.76 -0.19
C VAL A 39 -3.19 -5.61 -1.35
N TYR A 40 -4.24 -5.12 -2.00
CA TYR A 40 -4.75 -5.71 -3.23
C TYR A 40 -3.84 -5.27 -4.40
N PRO A 41 -3.36 -6.20 -5.24
CA PRO A 41 -2.66 -5.82 -6.46
C PRO A 41 -3.67 -5.17 -7.41
N ALA A 42 -3.81 -3.85 -7.32
CA ALA A 42 -4.45 -3.09 -8.38
C ALA A 42 -3.55 -3.26 -9.62
N ARG A 43 -4.01 -4.01 -10.62
CA ARG A 43 -3.25 -4.22 -11.87
C ARG A 43 -2.84 -2.90 -12.54
N ARG A 44 -3.46 -1.78 -12.15
CA ARG A 44 -3.01 -0.39 -12.36
C ARG A 44 -3.33 0.43 -11.10
N HIS A 45 -2.31 0.87 -10.36
CA HIS A 45 -2.39 1.70 -9.14
C HIS A 45 -3.28 2.96 -9.23
N TYR A 46 -3.62 3.43 -10.44
CA TYR A 46 -4.37 4.67 -10.67
C TYR A 46 -5.83 4.48 -11.11
N ILE A 47 -6.30 3.25 -11.29
CA ILE A 47 -7.65 3.00 -11.79
C ILE A 47 -8.46 2.30 -10.70
N ASP A 48 -9.21 3.11 -9.93
CA ASP A 48 -10.22 2.67 -8.97
C ASP A 48 -11.10 1.57 -9.61
N ILE A 49 -11.52 0.58 -8.81
CA ILE A 49 -12.38 -0.52 -9.27
C ILE A 49 -13.63 -0.01 -9.99
N ARG A 50 -14.16 1.14 -9.57
CA ARG A 50 -15.27 1.86 -10.21
C ARG A 50 -14.91 2.32 -11.62
N VAL A 51 -13.68 2.78 -11.86
CA VAL A 51 -13.23 3.14 -13.21
C VAL A 51 -13.10 1.90 -14.10
N CYS A 52 -12.63 0.77 -13.56
CA CYS A 52 -12.64 -0.51 -14.30
C CYS A 52 -14.08 -0.99 -14.62
N GLU A 53 -15.02 -0.82 -13.69
CA GLU A 53 -16.44 -1.09 -13.94
C GLU A 53 -17.04 -0.17 -14.99
N MET A 54 -16.69 1.12 -14.96
CA MET A 54 -17.12 2.09 -15.98
C MET A 54 -16.56 1.74 -17.36
N LEU A 55 -15.28 1.39 -17.47
CA LEU A 55 -14.66 1.00 -18.74
C LEU A 55 -15.33 -0.25 -19.35
N ARG A 56 -15.73 -1.22 -18.51
CA ARG A 56 -16.49 -2.40 -18.97
C ARG A 56 -17.90 -2.08 -19.49
N LYS A 57 -18.47 -0.91 -19.16
CA LYS A 57 -19.79 -0.48 -19.67
C LYS A 57 -19.69 0.25 -21.03
N VAL A 58 -18.48 0.54 -21.50
CA VAL A 58 -18.22 1.36 -22.69
C VAL A 58 -17.62 0.54 -23.84
N ILE A 59 -17.14 -0.68 -23.57
CA ILE A 59 -16.66 -1.64 -24.57
C ILE A 59 -17.72 -2.73 -24.75
#